data_AF-A0A2X1JF69-F1
#
_entry.id   AF-A0A2X1JF69-F1
#
_cell.length_a   1.000
_cell.length_b   1.000
_cell.length_c   1.000
_cell.angle_alpha   90.00
_cell.angle_beta   90.00
_cell.angle_gamma   90.00
#
_symmetry.space_group_name_H-M   'P 1'
#
loop_
_entity.id
_entity.type
_entity.pdbx_description
1 polymer ?
#
loop_
_entity_poly.entity_id
_entity_poly.type
_entity_poly.pdbx_seq_one_letter_code
_entity_poly.pdbx_strand_id
1 'polypeptide(L)'
;MKSHVGFQSMVEDILQIAERHLQKLNQRQRENLPGFRTGRWYAVRWQRCVFWCNGKPGGWLWRLNLLVRCGATVMFSEVTEVRDAIHLLTPRAVNEEVGKRLLEEMEWYDNYLNMGKTDRSANPSPGNKKGGLANVVEKALGSIAKSG
;
A
#
# COMPACT_ATOMS: atom_id res chain seq x y z
N MET A 1 -39.34 13.46 2.25
CA MET A 1 -38.59 12.78 3.33
C MET A 1 -39.32 11.46 3.57
N LYS A 2 -38.81 10.33 3.05
CA LYS A 2 -39.48 9.03 3.26
C LYS A 2 -39.35 8.69 4.74
N SER A 3 -40.48 8.56 5.44
CA SER A 3 -40.52 8.10 6.83
C SER A 3 -40.21 6.60 6.83
N HIS A 4 -38.98 6.22 7.18
CA HIS A 4 -38.61 4.82 7.30
C HIS A 4 -39.31 4.21 8.52
N VAL A 5 -40.34 3.41 8.31
CA VAL A 5 -41.05 2.70 9.37
C VAL A 5 -40.37 1.34 9.55
N GLY A 6 -39.30 1.31 10.36
CA GLY A 6 -38.60 0.08 10.76
C GLY A 6 -37.34 -0.27 9.95
N PHE A 7 -36.53 -1.16 10.52
CA PHE A 7 -35.22 -1.56 9.99
C PHE A 7 -35.28 -2.13 8.56
N GLN A 8 -36.28 -2.97 8.27
CA GLN A 8 -36.44 -3.57 6.94
C GLN A 8 -36.71 -2.51 5.87
N SER A 9 -37.60 -1.54 6.15
CA SER A 9 -37.88 -0.43 5.24
C SER A 9 -36.63 0.42 4.96
N MET A 10 -35.77 0.62 5.95
CA MET A 10 -34.49 1.33 5.78
C MET A 10 -33.51 0.52 4.90
N VAL A 11 -33.39 -0.79 5.12
CA VAL A 11 -32.53 -1.67 4.32
C VAL A 11 -33.01 -1.73 2.86
N GLU A 12 -34.31 -1.86 2.63
CA GLU A 12 -34.91 -1.86 1.29
C GLU A 12 -34.61 -0.56 0.53
N ASP A 13 -34.75 0.59 1.18
CA ASP A 13 -34.41 1.89 0.55
C ASP A 13 -32.90 1.99 0.23
N ILE A 14 -32.01 1.47 1.08
CA ILE A 14 -30.56 1.41 0.81
C ILE A 14 -30.28 0.49 -0.38
N LEU A 15 -30.93 -0.67 -0.45
CA LEU A 15 -30.76 -1.63 -1.55
C LEU A 15 -31.25 -1.03 -2.87
N GLN A 16 -32.35 -0.29 -2.89
CA GLN A 16 -32.82 0.42 -4.09
C GLN A 16 -31.80 1.46 -4.57
N ILE A 17 -31.13 2.16 -3.66
CA ILE A 17 -30.06 3.11 -4.01
C ILE A 17 -28.85 2.35 -4.56
N ALA A 18 -28.43 1.27 -3.91
CA ALA A 18 -27.31 0.44 -4.35
C ALA A 18 -27.55 -0.13 -5.74
N GLU A 19 -28.74 -0.64 -6.02
CA GLU A 19 -29.10 -1.22 -7.32
C GLU A 19 -29.03 -0.18 -8.45
N ARG A 20 -29.50 1.05 -8.21
CA ARG A 20 -29.35 2.16 -9.17
C ARG A 20 -27.88 2.47 -9.48
N HIS A 21 -27.02 2.45 -8.46
CA HIS A 21 -25.58 2.65 -8.65
C HIS A 21 -24.95 1.47 -9.42
N LEU A 22 -25.33 0.23 -9.09
CA LEU A 22 -24.83 -0.96 -9.76
C LEU A 22 -25.20 -0.96 -11.24
N GLN A 23 -26.44 -0.65 -11.60
CA GLN A 23 -26.88 -0.54 -13.00
C GLN A 23 -26.04 0.46 -13.78
N LYS A 24 -25.77 1.64 -13.21
CA LYS A 24 -24.91 2.66 -13.82
C LYS A 24 -23.46 2.19 -13.97
N LEU A 25 -22.91 1.52 -12.95
CA LEU A 25 -21.54 1.02 -12.97
C LEU A 25 -21.37 -0.14 -13.96
N ASN A 26 -22.39 -0.99 -14.11
CA ASN A 26 -22.38 -2.15 -14.99
C ASN A 26 -22.39 -1.78 -16.48
N GLN A 27 -22.82 -0.56 -16.81
CA GLN A 27 -22.76 -0.01 -18.17
C GLN A 27 -21.37 0.50 -18.56
N ARG A 28 -20.41 0.60 -17.61
CA ARG A 28 -19.07 1.11 -17.91
C ARG A 28 -18.27 0.08 -18.72
N GLN A 29 -17.66 0.52 -19.81
CA GLN A 29 -16.72 -0.28 -20.58
C GLN A 29 -15.29 0.24 -20.40
N ARG A 30 -14.31 -0.64 -20.57
CA ARG A 30 -12.89 -0.26 -20.53
C ARG A 30 -12.52 0.35 -21.87
N GLU A 31 -11.82 1.47 -21.83
CA GLU A 31 -11.29 2.14 -23.01
C GLU A 31 -9.77 2.22 -22.92
N ASN A 32 -9.10 2.08 -24.07
CA ASN A 32 -7.65 2.28 -24.14
C ASN A 32 -7.37 3.78 -24.09
N LEU A 33 -6.69 4.24 -23.03
CA LEU A 33 -6.27 5.62 -22.92
C LEU A 33 -4.99 5.83 -23.75
N PRO A 34 -4.99 6.76 -24.74
CA PRO A 34 -3.83 7.00 -25.58
C PRO A 34 -2.74 7.73 -24.80
N GLY A 35 -1.55 7.14 -24.77
CA GLY A 35 -0.34 7.78 -24.24
C GLY A 35 -0.20 7.67 -22.73
N PHE A 36 0.88 7.01 -22.31
CA PHE A 36 1.36 6.94 -20.92
C PHE A 36 1.64 8.33 -20.30
N ARG A 37 1.49 9.43 -21.05
CA ARG A 37 2.09 10.72 -20.71
C ARG A 37 1.33 11.57 -19.71
N THR A 38 0.05 11.35 -19.46
CA THR A 38 -0.69 12.27 -18.58
C THR A 38 -1.90 11.59 -17.96
N GLY A 39 -1.76 11.19 -16.70
CA GLY A 39 -2.92 10.83 -15.88
C GLY A 39 -2.57 9.81 -14.81
N ARG A 40 -2.16 10.31 -13.64
CA ARG A 40 -2.13 9.66 -12.31
C ARG A 40 -2.61 8.20 -12.31
N TRP A 41 -1.74 7.29 -12.71
CA TRP A 41 -1.88 5.89 -12.32
C TRP A 41 -1.45 5.79 -10.86
N TYR A 42 -2.25 5.15 -10.01
CA TYR A 42 -1.87 4.82 -8.65
C TYR A 42 -1.64 3.31 -8.59
N ALA A 43 -0.38 2.88 -8.64
CA ALA A 43 -0.06 1.52 -8.25
C ALA A 43 0.01 1.48 -6.72
N VAL A 44 -1.09 1.10 -6.07
CA VAL A 44 -1.15 0.85 -4.62
C VAL A 44 -0.84 -0.63 -4.39
N ARG A 45 0.27 -0.93 -3.70
CA ARG A 45 0.59 -2.31 -3.31
C ARG A 45 0.14 -2.57 -1.87
N TRP A 46 -0.82 -3.49 -1.70
CA TRP A 46 -1.12 -4.16 -0.44
C TRP A 46 -0.38 -5.49 -0.36
N GLN A 47 0.20 -5.80 0.81
CA GLN A 47 0.94 -7.03 1.19
C GLN A 47 0.37 -8.38 0.73
N ARG A 48 -0.91 -8.49 0.33
CA ARG A 48 -1.58 -9.75 0.01
C ARG A 48 -1.58 -10.16 -1.46
N CYS A 49 -0.61 -9.72 -2.24
CA CYS A 49 -0.13 -10.55 -3.35
C CYS A 49 1.06 -11.38 -2.83
N VAL A 50 0.73 -12.57 -2.30
CA VAL A 50 1.68 -13.67 -2.20
C VAL A 50 2.07 -14.03 -3.64
N PHE A 51 3.08 -13.37 -4.16
CA PHE A 51 3.92 -13.92 -5.21
C PHE A 51 5.30 -14.13 -4.61
N TRP A 52 5.36 -15.17 -3.77
CA TRP A 52 6.55 -15.98 -3.61
C TRP A 52 6.86 -16.57 -4.99
N CYS A 53 7.57 -15.82 -5.84
CA CYS A 53 8.26 -16.41 -6.96
C CYS A 53 9.70 -16.65 -6.52
N ASN A 54 10.00 -17.93 -6.34
CA ASN A 54 11.32 -18.53 -6.34
C ASN A 54 12.37 -17.68 -7.09
N GLY A 55 13.39 -17.22 -6.36
CA GLY A 55 14.75 -17.21 -6.87
C GLY A 55 15.20 -16.14 -7.87
N LYS A 56 14.52 -14.99 -8.06
CA LYS A 56 15.13 -13.86 -8.82
C LYS A 56 14.93 -12.50 -8.14
N PRO A 57 15.95 -11.97 -7.43
CA PRO A 57 15.88 -10.66 -6.77
C PRO A 57 15.77 -9.44 -7.73
N GLY A 58 15.79 -9.61 -9.05
CA GLY A 58 15.82 -8.49 -10.02
C GLY A 58 14.49 -8.06 -10.65
N GLY A 59 13.41 -8.85 -10.54
CA GLY A 59 12.22 -8.65 -11.38
C GLY A 59 11.29 -7.50 -10.96
N TRP A 60 11.36 -7.06 -9.70
CA TRP A 60 10.47 -6.05 -9.13
C TRP A 60 11.08 -4.65 -9.17
N LEU A 61 12.38 -4.53 -8.85
CA LEU A 61 13.18 -3.30 -8.96
C LEU A 61 13.03 -2.65 -10.33
N TRP A 62 13.14 -3.45 -11.41
CA TRP A 62 13.03 -2.97 -12.79
C TRP A 62 11.62 -2.42 -13.11
N ARG A 63 10.58 -3.01 -12.50
CA ARG A 63 9.19 -2.87 -12.97
C ARG A 63 8.60 -1.56 -12.46
N LEU A 64 8.93 -1.19 -11.22
CA LEU A 64 8.52 0.06 -10.62
C LEU A 64 9.19 1.24 -11.31
N ASN A 65 10.50 1.15 -11.55
CA ASN A 65 11.25 2.14 -12.32
C ASN A 65 10.69 2.30 -13.75
N LEU A 66 10.29 1.22 -14.42
CA LEU A 66 9.63 1.29 -15.74
C LEU A 66 8.29 2.05 -15.66
N LEU A 67 7.46 1.79 -14.66
CA LEU A 67 6.19 2.51 -14.46
C LEU A 67 6.44 4.01 -14.23
N VAL A 68 7.38 4.36 -13.35
CA VAL A 68 7.76 5.75 -13.08
C VAL A 68 8.31 6.43 -14.34
N ARG A 69 9.21 5.77 -15.08
CA ARG A 69 9.78 6.27 -16.35
C ARG A 69 8.72 6.55 -17.40
N CYS A 70 7.65 5.77 -17.40
CA CYS A 70 6.58 5.96 -18.35
C CYS A 70 5.63 7.09 -17.91
N GLY A 71 5.66 7.51 -16.63
CA GLY A 71 4.87 8.64 -16.10
C GLY A 71 3.80 8.24 -15.07
N ALA A 72 3.81 6.99 -14.60
CA ALA A 72 2.89 6.54 -13.56
C ALA A 72 3.31 7.02 -12.16
N THR A 73 2.34 7.20 -11.27
CA THR A 73 2.60 7.41 -9.84
C THR A 73 2.57 6.06 -9.13
N VAL A 74 3.60 5.78 -8.33
CA VAL A 74 3.65 4.53 -7.58
C VAL A 74 3.60 4.82 -6.10
N MET A 75 2.83 4.02 -5.37
CA MET A 75 2.71 4.13 -3.94
C MET A 75 3.25 2.86 -3.28
N PHE A 76 4.16 3.08 -2.35
CA PHE A 76 4.65 2.06 -1.44
C PHE A 76 4.12 2.39 -0.04
N SER A 77 3.37 1.47 0.56
CA SER A 77 2.77 1.64 1.89
C SER A 77 3.08 0.42 2.73
N GLU A 78 3.77 0.60 3.86
CA GLU A 78 3.94 -0.39 4.96
C GLU A 78 5.02 0.13 5.93
N VAL A 79 4.65 1.04 6.83
CA VAL A 79 5.58 1.68 7.77
C VAL A 79 6.37 0.63 8.57
N THR A 80 5.67 -0.36 9.13
CA THR A 80 6.29 -1.45 9.92
C THR A 80 7.27 -2.33 9.15
N GLU A 81 7.19 -2.35 7.82
CA GLU A 81 8.13 -3.11 6.99
C GLU A 81 9.32 -2.30 6.50
N VAL A 82 9.32 -0.98 6.60
CA VAL A 82 10.46 -0.17 6.14
C VAL A 82 11.15 0.59 7.25
N ARG A 83 10.53 0.68 8.41
CA ARG A 83 10.97 1.50 9.53
C ARG A 83 12.42 1.25 9.96
N ASP A 84 12.89 0.00 9.90
CA ASP A 84 14.27 -0.35 10.28
C ASP A 84 15.30 -0.16 9.15
N ALA A 85 14.83 0.05 7.92
CA ALA A 85 15.65 0.37 6.75
C ALA A 85 15.39 1.80 6.23
N ILE A 86 14.73 2.66 7.02
CA ILE A 86 14.33 4.01 6.60
C ILE A 86 15.53 4.89 6.22
N HIS A 87 16.68 4.65 6.86
CA HIS A 87 17.94 5.31 6.58
C HIS A 87 18.45 5.09 5.15
N LEU A 88 17.92 4.10 4.42
CA LEU A 88 18.21 3.86 3.00
C LEU A 88 17.18 4.51 2.06
N LEU A 89 16.02 4.92 2.59
CA LEU A 89 14.99 5.64 1.83
C LEU A 89 15.13 7.16 1.95
N THR A 90 15.53 7.69 3.11
CA THR A 90 15.71 9.13 3.31
C THR A 90 16.69 9.79 2.32
N PRO A 91 17.83 9.16 1.92
CA PRO A 91 18.73 9.76 0.93
C PRO A 91 18.15 9.76 -0.49
N ARG A 92 17.07 9.01 -0.75
CA ARG A 92 16.37 8.95 -2.04
C ARG A 92 15.25 10.00 -2.16
N ALA A 93 15.02 10.79 -1.11
CA ALA A 93 14.04 11.87 -1.14
C ALA A 93 14.46 12.96 -2.15
N VAL A 94 13.48 13.53 -2.85
CA VAL A 94 13.72 14.59 -3.83
C VAL A 94 14.27 15.88 -3.20
N ASN A 95 13.97 16.11 -1.92
CA ASN A 95 14.45 17.25 -1.14
C ASN A 95 14.40 16.96 0.36
N GLU A 96 14.95 17.87 1.17
CA GLU A 96 15.01 17.74 2.63
C GLU A 96 13.62 17.75 3.29
N GLU A 97 12.69 18.53 2.76
CA GLU A 97 11.31 18.60 3.26
C GLU A 97 10.61 17.23 3.18
N VAL A 98 10.71 16.55 2.04
CA VAL A 98 10.16 15.20 1.85
C VAL A 98 10.88 14.18 2.73
N GLY A 99 12.20 14.32 2.90
CA GLY A 99 12.98 13.46 3.79
C GLY A 99 12.55 13.61 5.27
N LYS A 100 12.37 14.85 5.74
CA LYS A 100 11.86 15.14 7.09
C LYS A 100 10.46 14.61 7.28
N ARG A 101 9.58 14.84 6.30
CA ARG A 101 8.21 14.33 6.36
C ARG A 101 8.17 12.81 6.49
N LEU A 102 9.06 12.10 5.78
CA LEU A 102 9.15 10.66 5.89
C LEU A 102 9.55 10.21 7.30
N LEU A 103 10.44 10.93 7.98
CA LEU A 103 10.83 10.65 9.37
C LEU A 103 9.70 10.95 10.37
N GLU A 104 8.94 12.02 10.16
CA GLU A 104 7.76 12.36 10.99
C GLU A 104 6.73 11.23 10.97
N GLU A 105 6.45 10.63 9.81
CA GLU A 105 5.50 9.51 9.70
C GLU A 105 6.03 8.25 10.41
N MET A 106 7.35 8.04 10.44
CA MET A 106 7.96 6.94 11.20
C MET A 106 7.81 7.15 12.71
N GLU A 107 8.09 8.36 13.19
CA GLU A 107 7.97 8.72 14.61
C GLU A 107 6.52 8.66 15.08
N TRP A 108 5.59 9.15 14.27
CA TRP A 108 4.16 9.05 14.54
C TRP A 108 3.73 7.59 14.77
N TYR A 109 4.21 6.68 13.93
CA TYR A 109 3.87 5.26 14.04
C TYR A 109 4.49 4.60 15.27
N ASP A 110 5.73 4.98 15.63
CA ASP A 110 6.36 4.52 16.87
C ASP A 110 5.57 4.97 18.11
N ASN A 111 5.10 6.22 18.11
CA ASN A 111 4.25 6.75 19.17
C ASN A 111 2.90 6.03 19.24
N TYR A 112 2.29 5.74 18.10
CA TYR A 112 1.05 4.95 18.03
C TYR A 112 1.21 3.55 18.67
N LEU A 113 2.31 2.86 18.38
CA LEU A 113 2.59 1.54 18.97
C LEU A 113 2.86 1.62 20.48
N ASN A 114 3.57 2.67 20.92
CA ASN A 114 3.82 2.92 22.34
C ASN A 114 2.50 3.14 23.11
N MET A 115 1.58 3.93 22.55
CA MET A 115 0.24 4.13 23.12
C MET A 115 -0.55 2.81 23.19
N GLY A 116 -0.41 1.96 22.18
CA GLY A 116 -1.02 0.64 22.11
C GLY A 116 -0.30 -0.45 22.91
N LYS A 117 0.79 -0.13 23.64
CA LYS A 117 1.65 -1.09 24.36
C LYS A 117 2.06 -2.30 23.52
N THR A 118 2.24 -2.10 22.22
CA THR A 118 2.53 -3.16 21.26
C THR A 118 4.00 -3.11 20.88
N ASP A 119 4.70 -4.22 21.08
CA ASP A 119 6.11 -4.33 20.72
C ASP A 119 6.28 -4.64 19.22
N ARG A 120 7.18 -3.90 18.58
CA ARG A 120 7.59 -4.08 17.20
C ARG A 120 8.31 -5.41 16.96
N SER A 121 8.90 -6.01 17.99
CA SER A 121 9.55 -7.32 17.90
C SER A 121 8.61 -8.47 17.49
N ALA A 122 7.29 -8.26 17.59
CA ALA A 122 6.27 -9.16 17.07
C ALA A 122 6.30 -9.30 15.53
N ASN A 123 7.00 -8.39 14.85
CA ASN A 123 7.36 -8.48 13.43
C ASN A 123 8.85 -8.84 13.36
N PRO A 124 9.30 -9.96 12.76
CA PRO A 124 8.56 -10.86 11.88
C PRO A 124 7.59 -11.81 12.60
N SER A 125 6.46 -12.09 11.93
CA SER A 125 5.44 -13.03 12.41
C SER A 125 5.99 -14.47 12.53
N PRO A 126 5.34 -15.37 13.29
CA PRO A 126 5.79 -16.76 13.43
C PRO A 126 5.95 -17.50 12.09
N GLY A 127 5.10 -17.21 11.11
CA GLY A 127 5.20 -17.77 9.75
C GLY A 127 6.44 -17.30 9.00
N ASN A 128 6.80 -16.01 9.16
CA ASN A 128 8.00 -15.44 8.56
C ASN A 128 9.28 -16.04 9.16
N LYS A 129 9.31 -16.25 10.48
CA LYS A 129 10.43 -16.90 11.17
C LYS A 129 10.63 -18.34 10.70
N LYS A 130 9.54 -19.11 10.55
CA LYS A 130 9.58 -20.47 9.96
C LYS A 130 10.05 -20.46 8.50
N GLY A 131 9.76 -19.39 7.76
CA GLY A 131 10.20 -19.18 6.38
C GLY A 131 11.63 -18.67 6.23
N GLY A 132 12.40 -18.56 7.31
CA GLY A 132 13.83 -18.20 7.27
C GLY A 132 14.16 -16.73 7.45
N LEU A 133 13.19 -15.84 7.68
CA LEU A 133 13.47 -14.44 8.02
C LEU A 133 13.94 -14.35 9.47
N ALA A 134 15.22 -14.06 9.66
CA ALA A 134 15.88 -14.14 10.97
C ALA A 134 15.60 -12.92 11.84
N ASN A 135 15.53 -11.72 11.26
CA ASN A 135 15.26 -10.48 12.01
C ASN A 135 14.41 -9.46 11.24
N VAL A 136 14.02 -8.40 11.96
CA VAL A 136 13.18 -7.30 11.43
C VAL A 136 13.89 -6.48 10.36
N VAL A 137 15.22 -6.33 10.49
CA VAL A 137 16.06 -5.56 9.57
C VAL A 137 16.16 -6.24 8.20
N GLU A 138 16.39 -7.55 8.15
CA GLU A 138 16.43 -8.35 6.93
C GLU A 138 15.09 -8.28 6.19
N LYS A 139 14.00 -8.39 6.95
CA LYS A 139 12.66 -8.17 6.41
C LYS A 139 12.53 -6.75 5.83
N ALA A 140 13.04 -5.75 6.52
CA ALA A 140 12.96 -4.37 6.06
C ALA A 140 13.78 -4.10 4.80
N LEU A 141 14.98 -4.68 4.70
CA LEU A 141 15.83 -4.62 3.51
C LEU A 141 15.16 -5.24 2.28
N GLY A 142 14.57 -6.44 2.45
CA GLY A 142 13.77 -7.06 1.40
C GLY A 142 12.56 -6.21 1.00
N SER A 143 11.98 -5.48 1.95
CA SER A 143 10.83 -4.63 1.69
C SER A 143 11.16 -3.32 0.98
N ILE A 144 12.26 -2.64 1.33
CA ILE A 144 12.68 -1.43 0.60
C ILE A 144 13.15 -1.73 -0.82
N ALA A 145 13.61 -2.95 -1.13
CA ALA A 145 13.92 -3.36 -2.50
C ALA A 145 12.68 -3.28 -3.43
N LYS A 146 11.47 -3.26 -2.88
CA LYS A 146 10.25 -3.00 -3.66
C LYS A 146 10.18 -1.56 -4.18
N SER A 147 10.88 -0.61 -3.56
CA SER A 147 10.82 0.81 -3.91
C SER A 147 11.60 1.18 -5.18
N GLY A 148 12.26 0.20 -5.81
CA GLY A 148 13.07 0.41 -7.01
C GLY A 148 14.54 0.55 -6.72
#